data_AF-A0A6N4H4W9-F1
#
_entry.id   AF-A0A6N4H4W9-F1
#
_cell.length_a   1.000
_cell.length_b   1.000
_cell.length_c   1.000
_cell.angle_alpha   90.00
_cell.angle_beta   90.00
_cell.angle_gamma   90.00
#
_symmetry.space_group_name_H-M   'P 1'
#
loop_
_entity.id
_entity.type
_entity.pdbx_description
1 polymer ?
#
loop_
_entity_poly.entity_id
_entity_poly.type
_entity_poly.pdbx_seq_one_letter_code
_entity_poly.pdbx_strand_id
1 'polypeptide(L)'
;MELKKIPLVVKLYNYYKAIRYNQNLVIKEVFNYNKSRFYKYSGAFRDSKGKDLAYLTWFYHQIDKGLAMHDMRLGFGQEKIVSLNETIDSYICKYGDKDTQLLDAIAVLFLYDDVHKKAGFQLPAHIQKIIDDKKGKYPSIPVLEQDFSTPAGYYACINSNFKDFSASRHSIRDFAGEIPVARIVDAIDIAKNAPSACNRQPSRVHVVVDKNLIAQCLSLQNGNRGFGNLVNKLLVVTGDLSSVLGAQEFFDLNTNVGIFIMNLSYALHYNKVAHCILNWYVLPKEDKKLRKLLQIPDEESVVCFIACGDLPERFKIVSSPRITAKDIYTIH
;
A
#
# COMPACT_ATOMS: atom_id res chain seq x y z
N MET A 1 16.01 34.08 -32.67
CA MET A 1 15.00 33.12 -33.16
C MET A 1 15.18 32.73 -34.64
N GLU A 2 16.25 33.16 -35.33
CA GLU A 2 16.44 32.87 -36.78
C GLU A 2 17.58 31.90 -37.14
N LEU A 3 18.38 31.43 -36.17
CA LEU A 3 19.44 30.45 -36.43
C LEU A 3 18.93 29.07 -36.88
N LYS A 4 17.63 28.78 -36.69
CA LYS A 4 16.98 27.50 -37.07
C LYS A 4 16.72 27.33 -38.57
N LYS A 5 17.02 28.32 -39.42
CA LYS A 5 16.80 28.27 -40.87
C LYS A 5 18.07 28.05 -41.71
N ILE A 6 19.26 28.02 -41.08
CA ILE A 6 20.52 27.78 -41.79
C ILE A 6 20.76 26.26 -41.87
N PRO A 7 20.84 25.64 -43.07
CA PRO A 7 20.91 24.18 -43.21
C PRO A 7 22.04 23.50 -42.42
N LEU A 8 23.20 24.16 -42.33
CA LEU A 8 24.35 23.65 -41.57
C LEU A 8 24.09 23.70 -40.05
N VAL A 9 23.43 24.76 -39.57
CA VAL A 9 23.05 24.92 -38.16
C VAL A 9 21.95 23.92 -37.79
N VAL A 10 21.03 23.60 -38.69
CA VAL A 10 20.03 22.54 -38.49
C VAL A 10 20.68 21.17 -38.41
N LYS A 11 21.65 20.84 -39.28
CA LYS A 11 22.42 19.58 -39.19
C LYS A 11 23.21 19.49 -37.89
N LEU A 12 23.92 20.54 -37.50
CA LEU A 12 24.67 20.59 -36.24
C LEU A 12 23.74 20.52 -35.02
N TYR A 13 22.58 21.20 -35.06
CA TYR A 13 21.56 21.15 -34.01
C TYR A 13 20.94 19.75 -33.91
N ASN A 14 20.62 19.09 -35.03
CA ASN A 14 20.08 17.73 -35.04
C ASN A 14 21.12 16.71 -34.59
N TYR A 15 22.39 16.89 -34.94
CA TYR A 15 23.50 16.06 -34.46
C TYR A 15 23.73 16.25 -32.94
N TYR A 16 23.74 17.49 -32.48
CA TYR A 16 23.79 17.83 -31.06
C TYR A 16 22.57 17.28 -30.30
N LYS A 17 21.37 17.34 -30.89
CA LYS A 17 20.15 16.75 -30.34
C LYS A 17 20.24 15.23 -30.31
N ALA A 18 20.77 14.58 -31.34
CA ALA A 18 20.98 13.13 -31.37
C ALA A 18 21.97 12.66 -30.29
N ILE A 19 23.03 13.46 -30.01
CA ILE A 19 23.98 13.19 -28.92
C ILE A 19 23.36 13.49 -27.56
N ARG A 20 22.73 14.66 -27.37
CA ARG A 20 22.16 15.12 -26.10
C ARG A 20 20.90 14.38 -25.68
N TYR A 21 20.11 13.89 -26.63
CA TYR A 21 18.93 13.05 -26.41
C TYR A 21 19.18 11.57 -26.72
N ASN A 22 20.45 11.16 -26.75
CA ASN A 22 20.78 9.74 -26.78
C ASN A 22 20.19 9.08 -25.52
N GLN A 23 19.17 8.22 -25.71
CA GLN A 23 18.46 7.58 -24.60
C GLN A 23 19.40 6.79 -23.68
N ASN A 24 20.54 6.28 -24.19
CA ASN A 24 21.55 5.61 -23.38
C ASN A 24 22.34 6.55 -22.46
N LEU A 25 22.50 7.82 -22.82
CA LEU A 25 23.10 8.83 -21.93
C LEU A 25 22.07 9.30 -20.91
N VAL A 26 20.85 9.57 -21.34
CA VAL A 26 19.75 9.99 -20.46
C VAL A 26 19.43 8.91 -19.42
N ILE A 27 19.37 7.63 -19.80
CA ILE A 27 19.14 6.54 -18.85
C ILE A 27 20.25 6.48 -17.80
N LYS A 28 21.52 6.63 -18.19
CA LYS A 28 22.65 6.63 -17.25
C LYS A 28 22.54 7.82 -16.29
N GLU A 29 22.20 9.00 -16.79
CA GLU A 29 22.01 10.20 -15.97
C GLU A 29 20.86 10.04 -14.97
N VAL A 30 19.67 9.66 -15.45
CA VAL A 30 18.47 9.46 -14.63
C VAL A 30 18.71 8.40 -13.55
N PHE A 31 19.27 7.25 -13.91
CA PHE A 31 19.51 6.18 -12.95
C PHE A 31 20.62 6.52 -11.96
N ASN A 32 21.70 7.17 -12.39
CA ASN A 32 22.76 7.60 -11.45
C ASN A 32 22.26 8.64 -10.46
N TYR A 33 21.46 9.60 -10.94
CA TYR A 33 20.81 10.60 -10.09
C TYR A 33 19.91 9.93 -9.04
N ASN A 34 19.02 9.05 -9.47
CA ASN A 34 18.08 8.37 -8.57
C ASN A 34 18.78 7.39 -7.62
N LYS A 35 19.78 6.65 -8.10
CA LYS A 35 20.65 5.79 -7.28
C LYS A 35 21.35 6.61 -6.19
N SER A 36 21.99 7.73 -6.57
CA SER A 36 22.68 8.62 -5.63
C SER A 36 21.73 9.15 -4.56
N ARG A 37 20.54 9.60 -4.96
CA ARG A 37 19.50 10.04 -4.01
C ARG A 37 19.04 8.93 -3.10
N PHE A 38 18.80 7.74 -3.63
CA PHE A 38 18.38 6.58 -2.83
C PHE A 38 19.42 6.24 -1.76
N TYR A 39 20.71 6.19 -2.10
CA TYR A 39 21.77 5.99 -1.11
C TYR A 39 21.83 7.11 -0.06
N LYS A 40 21.69 8.37 -0.48
CA LYS A 40 21.86 9.53 0.40
C LYS A 40 20.66 9.81 1.32
N TYR A 41 19.45 9.46 0.89
CA TYR A 41 18.23 9.93 1.54
C TYR A 41 17.26 8.82 1.97
N SER A 42 17.38 7.58 1.47
CA SER A 42 16.45 6.52 1.86
C SER A 42 16.72 5.99 3.27
N GLY A 43 15.67 5.54 3.95
CA GLY A 43 15.78 4.84 5.24
C GLY A 43 16.49 3.49 5.18
N ALA A 44 16.80 2.98 3.97
CA ALA A 44 17.57 1.76 3.79
C ALA A 44 19.06 1.96 4.16
N PHE A 45 19.60 3.16 3.94
CA PHE A 45 21.01 3.46 4.18
C PHE A 45 21.25 4.58 5.18
N ARG A 46 20.23 5.41 5.46
CA ARG A 46 20.35 6.57 6.33
C ARG A 46 19.40 6.50 7.52
N ASP A 47 19.96 6.71 8.70
CA ASP A 47 19.17 6.94 9.90
C ASP A 47 18.60 8.36 9.89
N SER A 48 17.28 8.46 10.08
CA SER A 48 16.55 9.71 10.06
C SER A 48 15.24 9.55 10.83
N LYS A 49 14.66 10.66 11.27
CA LYS A 49 13.33 10.68 11.89
C LYS A 49 12.28 9.97 11.03
N GLY A 50 12.31 10.18 9.71
CA GLY A 50 11.41 9.53 8.77
C GLY A 50 11.57 8.00 8.70
N LYS A 51 12.80 7.49 8.83
CA LYS A 51 13.06 6.04 8.94
C LYS A 51 12.42 5.47 10.21
N ASP A 52 12.65 6.10 11.35
CA ASP A 52 12.17 5.61 12.64
C ASP A 52 10.62 5.67 12.71
N LEU A 53 10.01 6.73 12.16
CA LEU A 53 8.55 6.84 11.96
C LEU A 53 7.98 5.73 11.06
N ALA A 54 8.68 5.38 9.98
CA ALA A 54 8.28 4.30 9.10
C ALA A 54 8.34 2.93 9.79
N TYR A 55 9.36 2.68 10.63
CA TYR A 55 9.44 1.45 11.43
C TYR A 55 8.35 1.37 12.50
N LEU A 56 8.07 2.47 13.22
CA LEU A 56 6.93 2.55 14.14
C LEU A 56 5.62 2.15 13.43
N THR A 57 5.38 2.77 12.27
CA THR A 57 4.21 2.48 11.42
C THR A 57 4.15 1.03 10.99
N TRP A 58 5.27 0.47 10.55
CA TRP A 58 5.34 -0.90 10.10
C TRP A 58 5.07 -1.91 11.23
N PHE A 59 5.55 -1.64 12.45
CA PHE A 59 5.32 -2.50 13.61
C PHE A 59 3.88 -2.41 14.12
N TYR A 60 3.37 -1.21 14.38
CA TYR A 60 1.99 -1.09 14.87
C TYR A 60 0.99 -1.59 13.84
N HIS A 61 1.23 -1.37 12.54
CA HIS A 61 0.31 -1.84 11.50
C HIS A 61 0.23 -3.37 11.43
N GLN A 62 1.33 -4.09 11.71
CA GLN A 62 1.29 -5.55 11.79
C GLN A 62 0.40 -6.04 12.94
N ILE A 63 0.45 -5.36 14.09
CA ILE A 63 -0.37 -5.68 15.26
C ILE A 63 -1.83 -5.33 14.97
N ASP A 64 -2.12 -4.10 14.54
CA ASP A 64 -3.47 -3.61 14.22
C ASP A 64 -4.15 -4.50 13.17
N LYS A 65 -3.45 -4.82 12.07
CA LYS A 65 -3.91 -5.76 11.05
C LYS A 65 -4.21 -7.14 11.64
N GLY A 66 -3.35 -7.65 12.53
CA GLY A 66 -3.51 -8.97 13.15
C GLY A 66 -4.75 -9.06 14.04
N LEU A 67 -5.10 -7.98 14.74
CA LEU A 67 -6.29 -7.89 15.59
C LEU A 67 -7.60 -8.00 14.79
N ALA A 68 -7.58 -7.58 13.51
CA ALA A 68 -8.73 -7.59 12.61
C ALA A 68 -8.85 -8.86 11.73
N MET A 69 -7.99 -9.87 11.93
CA MET A 69 -8.06 -11.13 11.18
C MET A 69 -9.32 -11.93 11.52
N HIS A 70 -9.80 -12.72 10.56
CA HIS A 70 -10.91 -13.67 10.74
C HIS A 70 -10.64 -14.61 11.93
N ASP A 71 -9.55 -15.37 11.86
CA ASP A 71 -9.09 -16.28 12.91
C ASP A 71 -8.03 -15.61 13.80
N MET A 72 -8.38 -14.48 14.41
CA MET A 72 -7.47 -13.76 15.32
C MET A 72 -7.04 -14.68 16.48
N ARG A 73 -5.75 -15.07 16.50
CA ARG A 73 -5.19 -15.89 17.58
C ARG A 73 -4.89 -15.05 18.81
N LEU A 74 -5.43 -15.41 19.97
CA LEU A 74 -5.13 -14.73 21.23
C LEU A 74 -3.63 -14.83 21.57
N GLY A 75 -3.04 -13.73 22.03
CA GLY A 75 -1.64 -13.62 22.39
C GLY A 75 -0.68 -13.63 21.20
N PHE A 76 -1.13 -13.33 19.98
CA PHE A 76 -0.26 -13.31 18.80
C PHE A 76 0.75 -12.15 18.83
N GLY A 77 1.87 -12.31 18.12
CA GLY A 77 2.75 -11.17 17.82
C GLY A 77 3.47 -10.56 19.03
N GLN A 78 3.66 -11.31 20.12
CA GLN A 78 4.35 -10.85 21.33
C GLN A 78 5.74 -10.27 21.03
N GLU A 79 6.52 -10.93 20.18
CA GLU A 79 7.83 -10.40 19.72
C GLU A 79 7.69 -9.02 19.04
N LYS A 80 6.59 -8.79 18.30
CA LYS A 80 6.33 -7.50 17.66
C LYS A 80 5.92 -6.44 18.67
N ILE A 81 5.23 -6.81 19.76
CA ILE A 81 4.93 -5.88 20.87
C ILE A 81 6.24 -5.44 21.53
N VAL A 82 7.17 -6.36 21.78
CA VAL A 82 8.50 -6.04 22.32
C VAL A 82 9.26 -5.11 21.38
N SER A 83 9.38 -5.45 20.08
CA SER A 83 10.07 -4.59 19.11
C SER A 83 9.40 -3.22 18.95
N LEU A 84 8.06 -3.15 18.99
CA LEU A 84 7.34 -1.88 18.95
C LEU A 84 7.67 -1.03 20.18
N ASN A 85 7.68 -1.62 21.38
CA ASN A 85 8.04 -0.93 22.61
C ASN A 85 9.46 -0.36 22.55
N GLU A 86 10.44 -1.17 22.16
CA GLU A 86 11.84 -0.74 22.01
C GLU A 86 11.96 0.41 21.00
N THR A 87 11.21 0.34 19.90
CA THR A 87 11.17 1.39 18.88
C THR A 87 10.54 2.68 19.43
N ILE A 88 9.44 2.57 20.18
CA ILE A 88 8.78 3.71 20.87
C ILE A 88 9.76 4.39 21.82
N ASP A 89 10.43 3.63 22.68
CA ASP A 89 11.37 4.18 23.67
C ASP A 89 12.58 4.83 23.00
N SER A 90 13.18 4.18 22.00
CA SER A 90 14.27 4.75 21.22
C SER A 90 13.84 6.05 20.51
N TYR A 91 12.63 6.07 19.95
CA TYR A 91 12.09 7.24 19.26
C TYR A 91 11.90 8.43 20.22
N ILE A 92 11.28 8.20 21.38
CA ILE A 92 11.04 9.24 22.38
C ILE A 92 12.35 9.85 22.85
N CYS A 93 13.38 9.02 23.11
CA CYS A 93 14.70 9.51 23.51
C CYS A 93 15.36 10.41 22.45
N LYS A 94 15.13 10.15 21.15
CA LYS A 94 15.74 10.92 20.05
C LYS A 94 14.96 12.17 19.67
N TYR A 95 13.63 12.11 19.67
CA TYR A 95 12.78 13.10 18.99
C TYR A 95 11.67 13.67 19.87
N GLY A 96 11.49 13.16 21.09
CA GLY A 96 10.36 13.49 21.96
C GLY A 96 9.09 12.72 21.59
N ASP A 97 7.97 13.13 22.17
CA ASP A 97 6.74 12.33 22.25
C ASP A 97 5.51 12.98 21.59
N LYS A 98 5.72 13.94 20.68
CA LYS A 98 4.64 14.75 20.09
C LYS A 98 4.14 14.28 18.73
N ASP A 99 4.88 13.40 18.04
CA ASP A 99 4.54 12.99 16.68
C ASP A 99 3.32 12.07 16.66
N THR A 100 2.36 12.33 15.76
CA THR A 100 1.09 11.59 15.67
C THR A 100 1.30 10.08 15.52
N GLN A 101 2.20 9.65 14.64
CA GLN A 101 2.45 8.23 14.39
C GLN A 101 3.01 7.48 15.62
N LEU A 102 3.73 8.18 16.52
CA LEU A 102 4.17 7.61 17.78
C LEU A 102 2.99 7.40 18.73
N LEU A 103 2.09 8.39 18.81
CA LEU A 103 0.89 8.30 19.62
C LEU A 103 -0.04 7.18 19.11
N ASP A 104 -0.15 7.03 17.79
CA ASP A 104 -0.87 5.92 17.14
C ASP A 104 -0.28 4.56 17.52
N ALA A 105 1.06 4.44 17.52
CA ALA A 105 1.77 3.23 17.96
C ALA A 105 1.41 2.85 19.41
N ILE A 106 1.38 3.83 20.32
CA ILE A 106 1.00 3.62 21.72
C ILE A 106 -0.48 3.24 21.84
N ALA A 107 -1.35 3.90 21.08
CA ALA A 107 -2.78 3.62 21.08
C ALA A 107 -3.09 2.19 20.59
N VAL A 108 -2.33 1.67 19.62
CA VAL A 108 -2.43 0.26 19.17
C VAL A 108 -2.00 -0.72 20.26
N LEU A 109 -1.01 -0.41 21.11
CA LEU A 109 -0.69 -1.24 22.27
C LEU A 109 -1.86 -1.31 23.26
N PHE A 110 -2.57 -0.19 23.44
CA PHE A 110 -3.72 -0.15 24.33
C PHE A 110 -4.91 -0.92 23.76
N LEU A 111 -5.14 -0.83 22.46
CA LEU A 111 -6.13 -1.64 21.75
C LEU A 111 -5.80 -3.14 21.86
N TYR A 112 -4.52 -3.51 21.72
CA TYR A 112 -4.10 -4.90 21.86
C TYR A 112 -4.45 -5.45 23.25
N ASP A 113 -4.19 -4.71 24.33
CA ASP A 113 -4.59 -5.08 25.69
C ASP A 113 -6.12 -5.19 25.85
N ASP A 114 -6.86 -4.21 25.36
CA ASP A 114 -8.32 -4.16 25.46
C ASP A 114 -8.99 -5.35 24.76
N VAL A 115 -8.56 -5.69 23.55
CA VAL A 115 -9.09 -6.83 22.77
C VAL A 115 -8.88 -8.15 23.53
N HIS A 116 -7.69 -8.35 24.13
CA HIS A 116 -7.41 -9.59 24.86
C HIS A 116 -8.16 -9.66 26.19
N LYS A 117 -8.29 -8.54 26.92
CA LYS A 117 -9.08 -8.46 28.15
C LYS A 117 -10.56 -8.74 27.90
N LYS A 118 -11.15 -8.15 26.85
CA LYS A 118 -12.55 -8.41 26.45
C LYS A 118 -12.79 -9.87 26.05
N ALA A 119 -11.76 -10.55 25.53
CA ALA A 119 -11.81 -11.98 25.23
C ALA A 119 -11.53 -12.88 26.46
N GLY A 120 -11.32 -12.32 27.65
CA GLY A 120 -10.99 -13.07 28.86
C GLY A 120 -9.59 -13.71 28.83
N PHE A 121 -8.70 -13.25 27.95
CA PHE A 121 -7.35 -13.78 27.80
C PHE A 121 -6.33 -13.00 28.63
N GLN A 122 -5.57 -13.70 29.45
CA GLN A 122 -4.46 -13.11 30.20
C GLN A 122 -3.18 -13.09 29.36
N LEU A 123 -2.70 -11.89 29.06
CA LEU A 123 -1.41 -11.72 28.40
C LEU A 123 -0.26 -12.16 29.33
N PRO A 124 0.86 -12.68 28.79
CA PRO A 124 2.05 -12.95 29.60
C PRO A 124 2.49 -11.72 30.38
N ALA A 125 2.95 -11.93 31.62
CA ALA A 125 3.25 -10.83 32.56
C ALA A 125 4.22 -9.78 31.99
N HIS A 126 5.22 -10.20 31.20
CA HIS A 126 6.17 -9.28 30.57
C HIS A 126 5.52 -8.38 29.50
N ILE A 127 4.55 -8.91 28.74
CA ILE A 127 3.78 -8.13 27.75
C ILE A 127 2.81 -7.18 28.46
N GLN A 128 2.11 -7.69 29.48
CA GLN A 128 1.19 -6.85 30.27
C GLN A 128 1.94 -5.66 30.89
N LYS A 129 3.12 -5.90 31.47
CA LYS A 129 3.96 -4.85 32.05
C LYS A 129 4.33 -3.77 31.03
N ILE A 130 4.75 -4.15 29.83
CA ILE A 130 5.07 -3.19 28.75
C ILE A 130 3.88 -2.24 28.51
N ILE A 131 2.68 -2.79 28.40
CA ILE A 131 1.47 -2.03 28.10
C ILE A 131 1.09 -1.15 29.29
N ASP A 132 1.12 -1.69 30.51
CA ASP A 132 0.76 -0.96 31.73
C ASP A 132 1.72 0.21 31.98
N ASP A 133 3.02 0.03 31.76
CA ASP A 133 4.04 1.09 31.84
C ASP A 133 3.71 2.23 30.85
N LYS A 134 3.28 1.89 29.62
CA LYS A 134 2.83 2.90 28.63
C LYS A 134 1.53 3.57 29.03
N LYS A 135 0.55 2.84 29.58
CA LYS A 135 -0.71 3.42 30.08
C LYS A 135 -0.47 4.41 31.21
N GLY A 136 0.42 4.08 32.14
CA GLY A 136 0.81 4.98 33.23
C GLY A 136 1.49 6.25 32.73
N LYS A 137 2.36 6.15 31.72
CA LYS A 137 3.06 7.30 31.14
C LYS A 137 2.17 8.16 30.22
N TYR A 138 1.20 7.54 29.53
CA TYR A 138 0.36 8.20 28.53
C TYR A 138 -1.15 8.00 28.80
N PRO A 139 -1.68 8.45 29.95
CA PRO A 139 -3.07 8.19 30.34
C PRO A 139 -4.10 8.95 29.49
N SER A 140 -3.68 9.98 28.75
CA SER A 140 -4.54 10.79 27.89
C SER A 140 -4.71 10.24 26.48
N ILE A 141 -3.92 9.25 26.07
CA ILE A 141 -4.08 8.62 24.75
C ILE A 141 -5.30 7.71 24.80
N PRO A 142 -6.30 7.91 23.90
CA PRO A 142 -7.49 7.10 23.90
C PRO A 142 -7.17 5.66 23.48
N VAL A 143 -7.95 4.72 24.02
CA VAL A 143 -7.98 3.34 23.51
C VAL A 143 -8.70 3.38 22.17
N LEU A 144 -8.04 2.95 21.10
CA LEU A 144 -8.70 2.81 19.79
C LEU A 144 -9.81 1.77 19.91
N GLU A 145 -10.93 1.99 19.23
CA GLU A 145 -11.97 0.98 19.11
C GLU A 145 -11.70 0.07 17.90
N GLN A 146 -11.93 -1.22 18.09
CA GLN A 146 -11.96 -2.17 16.98
C GLN A 146 -13.36 -2.16 16.37
N ASP A 147 -13.50 -1.46 15.25
CA ASP A 147 -14.78 -1.34 14.55
C ASP A 147 -15.22 -2.68 13.98
N PHE A 148 -16.34 -3.20 14.49
CA PHE A 148 -17.10 -4.24 13.82
C PHE A 148 -18.02 -3.61 12.80
N SER A 149 -18.12 -4.22 11.62
CA SER A 149 -19.03 -3.78 10.58
C SER A 149 -19.81 -4.96 10.01
N THR A 150 -20.87 -4.61 9.29
CA THR A 150 -21.67 -5.51 8.47
C THR A 150 -21.60 -5.04 7.02
N PRO A 151 -21.96 -5.87 6.03
CA PRO A 151 -22.00 -5.44 4.63
C PRO A 151 -22.86 -4.19 4.42
N ALA A 152 -24.00 -4.08 5.12
CA ALA A 152 -24.87 -2.91 5.05
C ALA A 152 -24.20 -1.65 5.63
N GLY A 153 -23.49 -1.76 6.74
CA GLY A 153 -22.76 -0.64 7.34
C GLY A 153 -21.57 -0.19 6.49
N TYR A 154 -20.76 -1.13 6.01
CA TYR A 154 -19.56 -0.83 5.23
C TYR A 154 -19.86 -0.19 3.88
N TYR A 155 -20.96 -0.60 3.23
CA TYR A 155 -21.40 -0.01 1.96
C TYR A 155 -22.41 1.13 2.13
N ALA A 156 -22.65 1.63 3.34
CA ALA A 156 -23.66 2.68 3.58
C ALA A 156 -23.38 3.98 2.81
N CYS A 157 -22.11 4.32 2.62
CA CYS A 157 -21.68 5.59 2.01
C CYS A 157 -21.32 5.49 0.53
N ILE A 158 -21.61 4.38 -0.17
CA ILE A 158 -21.21 4.21 -1.58
C ILE A 158 -21.84 5.25 -2.53
N ASN A 159 -22.99 5.81 -2.15
CA ASN A 159 -23.72 6.83 -2.92
C ASN A 159 -23.67 8.22 -2.25
N SER A 160 -22.85 8.40 -1.22
CA SER A 160 -22.68 9.68 -0.54
C SER A 160 -21.79 10.63 -1.34
N ASN A 161 -21.65 11.88 -0.87
CA ASN A 161 -20.67 12.81 -1.43
C ASN A 161 -19.24 12.21 -1.34
N PHE A 162 -18.31 12.75 -2.13
CA PHE A 162 -16.95 12.18 -2.22
C PHE A 162 -16.20 12.16 -0.88
N LYS A 163 -16.41 13.14 0.00
CA LYS A 163 -15.76 13.18 1.32
C LYS A 163 -16.13 11.95 2.15
N ASP A 164 -17.42 11.64 2.23
CA ASP A 164 -17.91 10.50 3.02
C ASP A 164 -17.64 9.16 2.31
N PHE A 165 -17.82 9.11 0.99
CA PHE A 165 -17.51 7.93 0.18
C PHE A 165 -16.04 7.52 0.30
N SER A 166 -15.11 8.47 0.06
CA SER A 166 -13.68 8.21 0.07
C SER A 166 -13.17 7.77 1.44
N ALA A 167 -13.75 8.31 2.52
CA ALA A 167 -13.46 7.93 3.89
C ALA A 167 -14.00 6.54 4.24
N SER A 168 -15.13 6.12 3.66
CA SER A 168 -15.77 4.83 3.95
C SER A 168 -15.04 3.60 3.38
N ARG A 169 -14.09 3.79 2.46
CA ARG A 169 -13.33 2.68 1.87
C ARG A 169 -12.20 2.27 2.82
N HIS A 170 -12.19 0.99 3.23
CA HIS A 170 -11.12 0.39 4.02
C HIS A 170 -10.53 -0.85 3.35
N SER A 171 -9.32 -1.24 3.76
CA SER A 171 -8.72 -2.47 3.25
C SER A 171 -9.25 -3.67 4.03
N ILE A 172 -10.02 -4.52 3.36
CA ILE A 172 -10.67 -5.68 3.97
C ILE A 172 -9.80 -6.91 3.83
N ARG A 173 -9.68 -7.67 4.91
CA ARG A 173 -8.83 -8.87 5.01
C ARG A 173 -9.59 -10.05 5.61
N ASP A 174 -10.90 -9.95 5.62
CA ASP A 174 -11.82 -11.00 6.01
C ASP A 174 -12.85 -11.08 4.88
N PHE A 175 -12.83 -12.20 4.17
CA PHE A 175 -13.62 -12.40 2.97
C PHE A 175 -14.48 -13.64 3.12
N ALA A 176 -15.71 -13.57 2.63
CA ALA A 176 -16.61 -14.70 2.52
C ALA A 176 -17.26 -14.70 1.13
N GLY A 177 -17.74 -15.87 0.70
CA GLY A 177 -18.55 -15.99 -0.51
C GLY A 177 -17.82 -15.82 -1.84
N GLU A 178 -18.62 -15.85 -2.91
CA GLU A 178 -18.19 -15.70 -4.29
C GLU A 178 -18.54 -14.31 -4.83
N ILE A 179 -17.60 -13.69 -5.54
CA ILE A 179 -17.87 -12.45 -6.28
C ILE A 179 -17.95 -12.73 -7.79
N PRO A 180 -19.05 -12.35 -8.46
CA PRO A 180 -19.16 -12.37 -9.91
C PRO A 180 -18.05 -11.54 -10.56
N VAL A 181 -17.42 -12.10 -11.60
CA VAL A 181 -16.41 -11.39 -12.40
C VAL A 181 -16.99 -10.12 -13.03
N ALA A 182 -18.29 -10.10 -13.35
CA ALA A 182 -18.97 -8.91 -13.86
C ALA A 182 -18.79 -7.68 -12.96
N ARG A 183 -18.94 -7.81 -11.62
CA ARG A 183 -18.73 -6.69 -10.67
C ARG A 183 -17.31 -6.12 -10.75
N ILE A 184 -16.32 -6.98 -10.98
CA ILE A 184 -14.92 -6.57 -11.14
C ILE A 184 -14.72 -5.87 -12.48
N VAL A 185 -15.31 -6.39 -13.55
CA VAL A 185 -15.23 -5.78 -14.89
C VAL A 185 -15.89 -4.40 -14.90
N ASP A 186 -17.05 -4.25 -14.26
CA ASP A 186 -17.72 -2.96 -14.09
C ASP A 186 -16.84 -1.98 -13.30
N ALA A 187 -16.16 -2.45 -12.25
CA ALA A 187 -15.21 -1.63 -11.51
C ALA A 187 -14.00 -1.21 -12.36
N ILE A 188 -13.47 -2.10 -13.21
CA ILE A 188 -12.38 -1.78 -14.14
C ILE A 188 -12.86 -0.75 -15.18
N ASP A 189 -14.09 -0.87 -15.68
CA ASP A 189 -14.66 0.07 -16.64
C ASP A 189 -14.79 1.48 -16.06
N ILE A 190 -15.19 1.61 -14.79
CA ILE A 190 -15.18 2.89 -14.09
C ILE A 190 -13.75 3.39 -13.85
N ALA A 191 -12.84 2.49 -13.47
CA ALA A 191 -11.46 2.83 -13.16
C ALA A 191 -10.70 3.43 -14.34
N LYS A 192 -11.10 3.10 -15.58
CA LYS A 192 -10.50 3.64 -16.82
C LYS A 192 -10.57 5.18 -16.93
N ASN A 193 -11.46 5.82 -16.16
CA ASN A 193 -11.54 7.28 -16.08
C ASN A 193 -10.35 7.92 -15.34
N ALA A 194 -9.43 7.12 -14.79
CA ALA A 194 -8.20 7.61 -14.17
C ALA A 194 -7.35 8.37 -15.21
N PRO A 195 -6.87 9.59 -14.89
CA PRO A 195 -6.00 10.31 -15.81
C PRO A 195 -4.64 9.61 -15.92
N SER A 196 -3.99 9.80 -17.06
CA SER A 196 -2.61 9.37 -17.30
C SER A 196 -1.84 10.38 -18.13
N ALA A 197 -0.51 10.35 -18.04
CA ALA A 197 0.39 11.19 -18.82
C ALA A 197 0.05 11.09 -20.31
N CYS A 198 -0.27 12.23 -20.93
CA CYS A 198 -0.71 12.32 -22.32
C CYS A 198 -1.87 11.37 -22.70
N ASN A 199 -2.69 10.95 -21.74
CA ASN A 199 -3.78 10.00 -21.89
C ASN A 199 -3.38 8.63 -22.48
N ARG A 200 -2.13 8.18 -22.24
CA ARG A 200 -1.59 6.92 -22.80
C ARG A 200 -2.20 5.65 -22.19
N GLN A 201 -2.84 5.75 -21.03
CA GLN A 201 -3.59 4.66 -20.37
C GLN A 201 -2.78 3.34 -20.25
N PRO A 202 -1.63 3.37 -19.54
CA PRO A 202 -0.70 2.25 -19.53
C PRO A 202 -1.13 1.08 -18.64
N SER A 203 -2.14 1.26 -17.80
CA SER A 203 -2.57 0.26 -16.83
C SER A 203 -3.19 -0.96 -17.51
N ARG A 204 -2.87 -2.14 -16.97
CA ARG A 204 -3.46 -3.43 -17.34
C ARG A 204 -3.89 -4.16 -16.07
N VAL A 205 -4.91 -5.01 -16.18
CA VAL A 205 -5.44 -5.79 -15.05
C VAL A 205 -5.62 -7.23 -15.49
N HIS A 206 -4.87 -8.13 -14.87
CA HIS A 206 -5.04 -9.57 -15.05
C HIS A 206 -5.97 -10.09 -13.95
N VAL A 207 -7.14 -10.62 -14.35
CA VAL A 207 -8.14 -11.15 -13.41
C VAL A 207 -7.94 -12.65 -13.26
N VAL A 208 -7.41 -13.08 -12.11
CA VAL A 208 -7.21 -14.50 -11.78
C VAL A 208 -8.45 -15.02 -11.05
N VAL A 209 -9.11 -16.01 -11.64
CA VAL A 209 -10.37 -16.58 -11.15
C VAL A 209 -10.22 -17.99 -10.55
N ASP A 210 -9.23 -18.76 -11.03
CA ASP A 210 -8.98 -20.12 -10.57
C ASP A 210 -8.36 -20.12 -9.16
N LYS A 211 -8.96 -20.87 -8.24
CA LYS A 211 -8.57 -20.88 -6.82
C LYS A 211 -7.15 -21.41 -6.62
N ASN A 212 -6.73 -22.42 -7.37
CA ASN A 212 -5.39 -23.00 -7.25
C ASN A 212 -4.33 -22.03 -7.78
N LEU A 213 -4.63 -21.33 -8.88
CA LEU A 213 -3.76 -20.31 -9.45
C LEU A 213 -3.66 -19.09 -8.51
N ILE A 214 -4.78 -18.65 -7.91
CA ILE A 214 -4.79 -17.59 -6.89
C ILE A 214 -3.86 -17.98 -5.72
N ALA A 215 -3.99 -19.19 -5.19
CA ALA A 215 -3.14 -19.67 -4.09
C ALA A 215 -1.65 -19.68 -4.47
N GLN A 216 -1.31 -20.12 -5.68
CA GLN A 216 0.06 -20.09 -6.19
C GLN A 216 0.60 -18.65 -6.31
N CYS A 217 -0.19 -17.72 -6.86
CA CYS A 217 0.20 -16.30 -6.93
C CYS A 217 0.41 -15.70 -5.54
N LEU A 218 -0.52 -15.93 -4.61
CA LEU A 218 -0.45 -15.41 -3.24
C LEU A 218 0.71 -15.99 -2.45
N SER A 219 1.17 -17.21 -2.75
CA SER A 219 2.36 -17.79 -2.12
C SER A 219 3.64 -16.98 -2.40
N LEU A 220 3.66 -16.19 -3.48
CA LEU A 220 4.77 -15.31 -3.86
C LEU A 220 4.71 -13.92 -3.20
N GLN A 221 3.65 -13.62 -2.44
CA GLN A 221 3.40 -12.31 -1.83
C GLN A 221 3.26 -12.44 -0.30
N ASN A 222 4.04 -11.71 0.49
CA ASN A 222 4.05 -11.91 1.96
C ASN A 222 2.96 -11.15 2.73
N GLY A 223 2.38 -10.12 2.14
CA GLY A 223 1.36 -9.26 2.74
C GLY A 223 -0.02 -9.89 2.90
N ASN A 224 -0.31 -11.05 2.28
CA ASN A 224 -1.61 -11.74 2.44
C ASN A 224 -1.68 -12.72 3.64
N ARG A 225 -0.57 -12.93 4.36
CA ARG A 225 -0.55 -13.83 5.52
C ARG A 225 -1.68 -13.52 6.50
N GLY A 226 -2.40 -14.57 6.89
CA GLY A 226 -3.57 -14.51 7.77
C GLY A 226 -4.93 -14.49 7.05
N PHE A 227 -4.97 -14.18 5.75
CA PHE A 227 -6.24 -14.11 5.00
C PHE A 227 -6.18 -14.57 3.54
N GLY A 228 -4.99 -14.90 3.01
CA GLY A 228 -4.81 -15.27 1.60
C GLY A 228 -5.69 -16.44 1.15
N ASN A 229 -5.99 -17.38 2.05
CA ASN A 229 -6.89 -18.51 1.82
C ASN A 229 -8.36 -18.09 1.62
N LEU A 230 -8.75 -16.90 2.08
CA LEU A 230 -10.10 -16.37 1.95
C LEU A 230 -10.32 -15.63 0.61
N VAL A 231 -9.25 -15.37 -0.15
CA VAL A 231 -9.31 -14.56 -1.37
C VAL A 231 -10.18 -15.25 -2.42
N ASN A 232 -11.16 -14.50 -2.93
CA ASN A 232 -12.10 -15.02 -3.92
C ASN A 232 -11.59 -14.87 -5.36
N LYS A 233 -11.14 -13.66 -5.69
CA LYS A 233 -10.54 -13.29 -6.97
C LYS A 233 -9.28 -12.48 -6.69
N LEU A 234 -8.29 -12.58 -7.57
CA LEU A 234 -7.06 -11.81 -7.47
C LEU A 234 -6.90 -10.96 -8.72
N LEU A 235 -6.72 -9.66 -8.53
CA LEU A 235 -6.31 -8.75 -9.61
C LEU A 235 -4.81 -8.56 -9.53
N VAL A 236 -4.11 -8.81 -10.62
CA VAL A 236 -2.70 -8.44 -10.77
C VAL A 236 -2.66 -7.20 -11.65
N VAL A 237 -2.31 -6.07 -11.05
CA VAL A 237 -2.26 -4.77 -11.74
C VAL A 237 -0.85 -4.55 -12.25
N THR A 238 -0.75 -4.27 -13.54
CA THR A 238 0.49 -4.05 -14.26
C THR A 238 0.47 -2.72 -15.01
N GLY A 239 1.64 -2.24 -15.40
CA GLY A 239 1.82 -1.12 -16.31
C GLY A 239 2.58 -1.54 -17.56
N ASP A 240 2.09 -1.15 -18.73
CA ASP A 240 2.71 -1.41 -20.02
C ASP A 240 3.92 -0.47 -20.25
N LEU A 241 5.15 -1.01 -20.15
CA LEU A 241 6.39 -0.27 -20.36
C LEU A 241 6.52 0.28 -21.78
N SER A 242 5.85 -0.32 -22.78
CA SER A 242 5.92 0.16 -24.17
C SER A 242 5.32 1.58 -24.34
N SER A 243 4.52 2.01 -23.38
CA SER A 243 3.94 3.37 -23.32
C SER A 243 4.91 4.45 -22.79
N VAL A 244 6.07 4.05 -22.27
CA VAL A 244 7.10 4.93 -21.72
C VAL A 244 8.03 5.32 -22.85
N LEU A 245 8.02 6.60 -23.25
CA LEU A 245 8.66 7.04 -24.51
C LEU A 245 10.05 7.64 -24.32
N GLY A 246 10.52 7.76 -23.07
CA GLY A 246 11.86 8.24 -22.78
C GLY A 246 12.36 7.80 -21.42
N ALA A 247 13.69 7.68 -21.28
CA ALA A 247 14.33 7.22 -20.05
C ALA A 247 14.03 8.13 -18.83
N GLN A 248 13.71 9.41 -19.03
CA GLN A 248 13.27 10.32 -17.96
C GLN A 248 11.88 9.97 -17.40
N GLU A 249 11.05 9.26 -18.17
CA GLU A 249 9.73 8.79 -17.77
C GLU A 249 9.81 7.44 -17.03
N PHE A 250 11.01 6.96 -16.66
CA PHE A 250 11.18 5.63 -16.07
C PHE A 250 10.29 5.37 -14.84
N PHE A 251 10.12 6.36 -13.96
CA PHE A 251 9.22 6.24 -12.81
C PHE A 251 7.77 6.67 -13.10
N ASP A 252 7.52 7.28 -14.27
CA ASP A 252 6.20 7.76 -14.67
C ASP A 252 5.19 6.61 -14.75
N LEU A 253 5.63 5.43 -15.21
CA LEU A 253 4.76 4.25 -15.29
C LEU A 253 4.12 3.93 -13.93
N ASN A 254 4.91 3.89 -12.85
CA ASN A 254 4.41 3.60 -11.52
C ASN A 254 3.47 4.70 -11.00
N THR A 255 3.72 5.97 -11.35
CA THR A 255 2.83 7.09 -11.01
C THR A 255 1.47 6.91 -11.67
N ASN A 256 1.44 6.66 -12.97
CA ASN A 256 0.19 6.46 -13.74
C ASN A 256 -0.60 5.26 -13.23
N VAL A 257 0.08 4.13 -13.00
CA VAL A 257 -0.57 2.92 -12.46
C VAL A 257 -1.04 3.15 -11.02
N GLY A 258 -0.31 3.91 -10.21
CA GLY A 258 -0.73 4.28 -8.85
C GLY A 258 -2.03 5.08 -8.82
N ILE A 259 -2.19 6.05 -9.73
CA ILE A 259 -3.44 6.81 -9.90
C ILE A 259 -4.59 5.86 -10.28
N PHE A 260 -4.34 4.96 -11.24
CA PHE A 260 -5.32 3.96 -11.65
C PHE A 260 -5.69 3.00 -10.51
N ILE A 261 -4.74 2.53 -9.70
CA ILE A 261 -4.99 1.64 -8.55
C ILE A 261 -5.92 2.30 -7.54
N MET A 262 -5.71 3.58 -7.22
CA MET A 262 -6.61 4.31 -6.31
C MET A 262 -8.01 4.44 -6.90
N ASN A 263 -8.13 4.78 -8.19
CA ASN A 263 -9.43 4.86 -8.85
C ASN A 263 -10.15 3.50 -8.92
N LEU A 264 -9.41 2.43 -9.22
CA LEU A 264 -9.91 1.05 -9.18
C LEU A 264 -10.35 0.64 -7.79
N SER A 265 -9.62 1.04 -6.75
CA SER A 265 -9.99 0.78 -5.36
C SER A 265 -11.32 1.45 -4.98
N TYR A 266 -11.54 2.70 -5.40
CA TYR A 266 -12.84 3.34 -5.25
C TYR A 266 -13.94 2.67 -6.09
N ALA A 267 -13.65 2.32 -7.34
CA ALA A 267 -14.61 1.66 -8.21
C ALA A 267 -15.02 0.27 -7.70
N LEU A 268 -14.09 -0.50 -7.14
CA LEU A 268 -14.37 -1.78 -6.48
C LEU A 268 -15.29 -1.58 -5.26
N HIS A 269 -15.00 -0.57 -4.43
CA HIS A 269 -15.85 -0.24 -3.27
C HIS A 269 -17.26 0.16 -3.69
N TYR A 270 -17.37 1.02 -4.71
CA TYR A 270 -18.64 1.43 -5.31
C TYR A 270 -19.45 0.22 -5.84
N ASN A 271 -18.78 -0.72 -6.50
CA ASN A 271 -19.39 -1.97 -7.00
C ASN A 271 -19.54 -3.07 -5.94
N LYS A 272 -19.43 -2.72 -4.65
CA LYS A 272 -19.55 -3.65 -3.52
C LYS A 272 -18.63 -4.86 -3.64
N VAL A 273 -17.36 -4.61 -3.94
CA VAL A 273 -16.28 -5.60 -3.92
C VAL A 273 -15.31 -5.25 -2.80
N ALA A 274 -15.30 -6.07 -1.75
CA ALA A 274 -14.34 -5.92 -0.66
C ALA A 274 -12.94 -6.28 -1.16
N HIS A 275 -11.93 -5.50 -0.78
CA HIS A 275 -10.60 -5.68 -1.32
C HIS A 275 -9.47 -5.20 -0.40
N CYS A 276 -8.27 -5.72 -0.62
CA CYS A 276 -7.03 -5.25 -0.03
C CYS A 276 -5.93 -5.19 -1.10
N ILE A 277 -5.30 -4.02 -1.22
CA ILE A 277 -4.12 -3.83 -2.07
C ILE A 277 -2.89 -4.41 -1.35
N LEU A 278 -2.10 -5.16 -2.09
CA LEU A 278 -0.86 -5.80 -1.66
C LEU A 278 0.25 -5.38 -2.62
N ASN A 279 1.21 -4.59 -2.16
CA ASN A 279 2.29 -4.10 -3.00
C ASN A 279 3.14 -5.26 -3.58
N TRP A 280 3.63 -5.05 -4.81
CA TRP A 280 4.51 -6.00 -5.50
C TRP A 280 5.93 -5.43 -5.67
N TYR A 281 6.64 -5.25 -4.55
CA TYR A 281 8.07 -4.90 -4.54
C TYR A 281 8.91 -6.09 -4.08
N VAL A 282 8.81 -7.18 -4.83
CA VAL A 282 9.54 -8.42 -4.56
C VAL A 282 10.90 -8.42 -5.26
N LEU A 283 11.78 -9.34 -4.88
CA LEU A 283 13.04 -9.55 -5.59
C LEU A 283 12.79 -10.16 -6.99
N PRO A 284 13.67 -9.91 -7.97
CA PRO A 284 13.47 -10.36 -9.36
C PRO A 284 13.20 -11.86 -9.53
N LYS A 285 13.68 -12.70 -8.60
CA LYS A 285 13.43 -14.14 -8.60
C LYS A 285 11.93 -14.46 -8.45
N GLU A 286 11.26 -13.80 -7.50
CA GLU A 286 9.83 -14.03 -7.25
C GLU A 286 8.97 -13.37 -8.33
N ASP A 287 9.40 -12.22 -8.83
CA ASP A 287 8.76 -11.57 -9.98
C ASP A 287 8.74 -12.48 -11.21
N LYS A 288 9.90 -13.01 -11.63
CA LYS A 288 10.00 -13.94 -12.77
C LYS A 288 9.12 -15.19 -12.62
N LYS A 289 8.94 -15.70 -11.39
CA LYS A 289 8.03 -16.83 -11.13
C LYS A 289 6.58 -16.44 -11.41
N LEU A 290 6.12 -15.30 -10.89
CA LEU A 290 4.76 -14.80 -11.14
C LEU A 290 4.53 -14.61 -12.64
N ARG A 291 5.47 -13.96 -13.33
CA ARG A 291 5.36 -13.70 -14.77
C ARG A 291 5.20 -14.98 -15.57
N LYS A 292 6.00 -16.00 -15.27
CA LYS A 292 5.88 -17.33 -15.90
C LYS A 292 4.54 -17.99 -15.56
N LEU A 293 4.09 -17.87 -14.32
CA LEU A 293 2.85 -18.50 -13.84
C LEU A 293 1.60 -17.95 -14.53
N LEU A 294 1.54 -16.63 -14.70
CA LEU A 294 0.40 -15.93 -15.31
C LEU A 294 0.59 -15.60 -16.80
N GLN A 295 1.75 -15.94 -17.37
CA GLN A 295 2.14 -15.58 -18.74
C GLN A 295 2.04 -14.07 -19.00
N ILE A 296 2.52 -13.27 -18.04
CA ILE A 296 2.50 -11.80 -18.14
C ILE A 296 3.42 -11.36 -19.30
N PRO A 297 2.94 -10.53 -20.25
CA PRO A 297 3.76 -10.03 -21.36
C PRO A 297 5.02 -9.31 -20.87
N ASP A 298 6.16 -9.53 -21.53
CA ASP A 298 7.48 -9.04 -21.11
C ASP A 298 7.57 -7.51 -20.92
N GLU A 299 6.79 -6.77 -21.68
CA GLU A 299 6.65 -5.33 -21.61
C GLU A 299 5.85 -4.84 -20.39
N GLU A 300 5.11 -5.70 -19.70
CA GLU A 300 4.32 -5.27 -18.54
C GLU A 300 5.12 -5.34 -17.24
N SER A 301 5.08 -4.30 -16.40
CA SER A 301 5.65 -4.30 -15.04
C SER A 301 4.57 -4.52 -13.99
N VAL A 302 4.74 -5.51 -13.10
CA VAL A 302 3.79 -5.78 -12.02
C VAL A 302 3.93 -4.74 -10.91
N VAL A 303 2.82 -4.11 -10.51
CA VAL A 303 2.82 -3.03 -9.50
C VAL A 303 2.19 -3.48 -8.18
N CYS A 304 1.05 -4.17 -8.23
CA CYS A 304 0.41 -4.70 -7.04
C CYS A 304 -0.51 -5.88 -7.35
N PHE A 305 -0.85 -6.59 -6.28
CA PHE A 305 -2.04 -7.43 -6.23
C PHE A 305 -3.17 -6.67 -5.57
N ILE A 306 -4.40 -6.97 -5.97
CA ILE A 306 -5.61 -6.60 -5.24
C ILE A 306 -6.37 -7.90 -4.94
N ALA A 307 -6.28 -8.33 -3.67
CA ALA A 307 -7.07 -9.45 -3.17
C ALA A 307 -8.52 -9.01 -3.03
N CYS A 308 -9.45 -9.74 -3.63
CA CYS A 308 -10.87 -9.40 -3.65
C CYS A 308 -11.73 -10.54 -3.11
N GLY A 309 -12.84 -10.19 -2.45
CA GLY A 309 -13.85 -11.12 -1.96
C GLY A 309 -15.17 -10.42 -1.66
N ASP A 310 -16.17 -11.18 -1.22
CA ASP A 310 -17.37 -10.61 -0.62
C ASP A 310 -17.16 -10.49 0.91
N LEU A 311 -18.06 -9.78 1.57
CA LEU A 311 -17.99 -9.58 3.02
C LEU A 311 -18.73 -10.69 3.77
N PRO A 312 -18.20 -11.21 4.90
CA PRO A 312 -19.02 -11.99 5.82
C PRO A 312 -20.08 -11.10 6.48
N GLU A 313 -21.07 -11.73 7.14
CA GLU A 313 -22.16 -11.01 7.83
C GLU A 313 -21.64 -10.00 8.88
N ARG A 314 -20.52 -10.35 9.52
CA ARG A 314 -19.81 -9.50 10.47
C ARG A 314 -18.31 -9.68 10.32
N PHE A 315 -17.58 -8.57 10.27
CA PHE A 315 -16.11 -8.54 10.18
C PHE A 315 -15.55 -7.33 10.93
N LYS A 316 -14.23 -7.28 11.05
CA LYS A 316 -13.48 -6.20 11.69
C LYS A 316 -12.84 -5.30 10.65
N ILE A 317 -12.85 -4.00 10.90
CA ILE A 317 -12.11 -3.01 10.12
C ILE A 317 -10.85 -2.64 10.89
N VAL A 318 -9.71 -2.62 10.19
CA VAL A 318 -8.43 -2.17 10.77
C VAL A 318 -8.53 -0.66 11.00
N SER A 319 -8.20 -0.20 12.22
CA SER A 319 -8.30 1.22 12.58
C SER A 319 -7.47 2.09 11.64
N SER A 320 -6.21 1.70 11.38
CA SER A 320 -5.30 2.39 10.45
C SER A 320 -5.35 3.91 10.61
N PRO A 321 -4.77 4.48 11.69
CA PRO A 321 -4.73 5.93 11.87
C PRO A 321 -4.11 6.69 10.68
N ARG A 322 -4.45 7.96 10.54
CA ARG A 322 -3.96 8.84 9.47
C ARG A 322 -3.21 10.03 10.09
N ILE A 323 -2.06 10.36 9.51
CA ILE A 323 -1.38 11.63 9.81
C ILE A 323 -2.25 12.81 9.39
N THR A 324 -1.97 13.98 9.96
CA THR A 324 -2.78 15.16 9.70
C THR A 324 -2.40 15.80 8.36
N ALA A 325 -3.31 16.58 7.76
CA ALA A 325 -3.00 17.31 6.53
C ALA A 325 -1.77 18.23 6.69
N LYS A 326 -1.58 18.82 7.89
CA LYS A 326 -0.44 19.70 8.21
C LYS A 326 0.90 18.99 8.11
N ASP A 327 0.93 17.66 8.26
CA ASP A 327 2.15 16.86 8.13
C ASP A 327 2.54 16.60 6.67
N ILE A 328 1.65 16.90 5.72
CA ILE A 328 1.80 16.54 4.30
C ILE A 328 2.09 17.77 3.41
N TYR A 329 1.50 18.93 3.69
CA TYR A 329 1.67 20.11 2.85
C TYR A 329 2.74 21.08 3.37
N THR A 330 3.32 21.85 2.46
CA THR A 330 4.18 23.01 2.77
C THR A 330 3.72 24.18 1.90
N ILE A 331 3.58 25.36 2.49
CA ILE A 331 3.28 26.61 1.78
C ILE A 331 4.62 27.31 1.56
N HIS A 332 4.91 27.69 0.31
CA HIS A 332 6.16 28.35 -0.10
C HIS A 332 5.97 29.86 -0.29
#